data_AF-A0A7X8WI17-F1
#
_entry.id   AF-A0A7X8WI17-F1
#
_cell.length_a   1.000
_cell.length_b   1.000
_cell.length_c   1.000
_cell.angle_alpha   90.00
_cell.angle_beta   90.00
_cell.angle_gamma   90.00
#
_symmetry.space_group_name_H-M   'P 1'
#
loop_
_entity.id
_entity.type
_entity.pdbx_description
1 polymer ?
#
loop_
_entity_poly.entity_id
_entity_poly.type
_entity_poly.pdbx_seq_one_letter_code
_entity_poly.pdbx_strand_id
1 'polypeptide(L)'
;SLYYITYAFRTFMPGRYWEGKPFVKPDFPLEEDLPNGLKWNLTNTGLAVTKDLIHFKKLGRITDYNTDNRDVILFPRKINGKYYRLERPMEWVGKEYGCDVPSIWINSSPNLMEWPKPKLLATPLESWEKKKMGGSTPPLETEAGWLTIYHGVSETDGCYRVGIMLLDLNDPTKILARTKDFVMEPEFPYETEGYYNGCVFPTGNVIVGDTLYLYYGGADRFVNVATASVAAILEHLKKNK
;
A
#
# COMPACT_ATOMS: atom_id res chain seq x y z
N SER A 1 -6.07 -24.49 4.04
CA SER A 1 -6.85 -23.32 3.57
C SER A 1 -6.23 -22.73 2.33
N LEU A 2 -6.93 -21.87 1.58
CA LEU A 2 -6.35 -21.12 0.45
C LEU A 2 -5.90 -19.74 0.92
N TYR A 3 -4.78 -19.25 0.40
CA TYR A 3 -4.29 -17.89 0.56
C TYR A 3 -4.46 -17.12 -0.76
N TYR A 4 -4.96 -15.90 -0.67
CA TYR A 4 -5.11 -14.97 -1.79
C TYR A 4 -4.07 -13.87 -1.65
N ILE A 5 -3.26 -13.68 -2.70
CA ILE A 5 -2.10 -12.80 -2.67
C ILE A 5 -2.17 -11.86 -3.87
N THR A 6 -2.07 -10.57 -3.59
CA THR A 6 -1.91 -9.55 -4.63
C THR A 6 -0.45 -9.51 -5.08
N TYR A 7 -0.23 -9.30 -6.38
CA TYR A 7 1.10 -9.06 -6.91
C TYR A 7 1.06 -7.91 -7.91
N ALA A 8 2.02 -6.99 -7.78
CA ALA A 8 2.20 -5.93 -8.76
C ALA A 8 2.83 -6.49 -10.03
N PHE A 9 2.41 -5.99 -11.18
CA PHE A 9 3.05 -6.26 -12.46
C PHE A 9 2.95 -5.04 -13.37
N ARG A 10 3.75 -5.06 -14.42
CA ARG A 10 3.78 -4.08 -15.50
C ARG A 10 3.83 -4.84 -16.83
N THR A 11 3.51 -4.16 -17.92
CA THR A 11 3.50 -4.78 -19.25
C THR A 11 4.90 -5.17 -19.72
N PHE A 12 5.91 -4.41 -19.32
CA PHE A 12 7.32 -4.76 -19.49
C PHE A 12 8.15 -4.37 -18.26
N MET A 13 9.36 -4.92 -18.17
CA MET A 13 10.23 -4.68 -17.02
C MET A 13 10.51 -3.19 -16.82
N PRO A 14 10.43 -2.66 -15.59
CA PRO A 14 10.96 -1.34 -15.33
C PRO A 14 12.48 -1.37 -15.56
N GLY A 15 13.06 -0.21 -15.86
CA GLY A 15 14.51 -0.13 -15.94
C GLY A 15 15.19 -0.36 -14.59
N ARG A 16 16.46 -0.75 -14.65
CA ARG A 16 17.34 -0.90 -13.47
C ARG A 16 17.78 0.49 -13.00
N TYR A 17 16.90 1.19 -12.29
CA TYR A 17 17.17 2.53 -11.78
C TYR A 17 18.39 2.56 -10.84
N TRP A 18 18.66 1.47 -10.12
CA TRP A 18 19.86 1.29 -9.30
C TRP A 18 21.18 1.22 -10.10
N GLU A 19 21.12 0.99 -11.42
CA GLU A 19 22.25 1.09 -12.35
C GLU A 19 22.24 2.41 -13.13
N GLY A 20 21.39 3.39 -12.75
CA GLY A 20 21.20 4.63 -13.52
C GLY A 20 20.46 4.42 -14.85
N LYS A 21 19.76 3.28 -15.02
CA LYS A 21 19.00 2.95 -16.23
C LYS A 21 17.50 2.84 -15.89
N PRO A 22 16.82 3.95 -15.55
CA PRO A 22 15.45 3.92 -15.03
C PRO A 22 14.40 3.48 -16.07
N PHE A 23 14.76 3.48 -17.35
CA PHE A 23 13.87 3.16 -18.45
C PHE A 23 14.47 2.07 -19.34
N VAL A 24 13.64 1.07 -19.67
CA VAL A 24 13.93 0.09 -20.71
C VAL A 24 12.87 0.30 -21.78
N LYS A 25 13.31 0.63 -23.00
CA LYS A 25 12.41 0.74 -24.14
C LYS A 25 11.87 -0.67 -24.44
N PRO A 26 10.56 -0.86 -24.53
CA PRO A 26 10.02 -2.16 -24.89
C PRO A 26 10.43 -2.52 -26.31
N ASP A 27 10.65 -3.81 -26.55
CA ASP A 27 10.81 -4.38 -27.89
C ASP A 27 9.42 -4.54 -28.54
N PHE A 28 8.71 -3.40 -28.64
CA PHE A 28 7.35 -3.30 -29.15
C PHE A 28 7.10 -1.88 -29.69
N PRO A 29 6.46 -1.69 -30.86
CA PRO A 29 6.17 -0.37 -31.40
C PRO A 29 5.17 0.38 -30.51
N LEU A 30 5.54 1.57 -30.03
CA LEU A 30 4.66 2.43 -29.23
C LEU A 30 3.95 3.44 -30.14
N GLU A 31 2.74 3.09 -30.60
CA GLU A 31 1.87 3.95 -31.41
C GLU A 31 0.94 4.80 -30.54
N GLU A 32 0.26 5.80 -31.14
CA GLU A 32 -0.51 6.80 -30.38
C GLU A 32 -1.76 6.21 -29.70
N ASP A 33 -2.42 5.23 -30.33
CA ASP A 33 -3.71 4.63 -29.97
C ASP A 33 -3.60 3.41 -29.03
N LEU A 34 -2.40 3.12 -28.53
CA LEU A 34 -2.18 2.02 -27.61
C LEU A 34 -2.83 2.26 -26.23
N PRO A 35 -3.27 1.20 -25.55
CA PRO A 35 -3.73 1.29 -24.17
C PRO A 35 -2.67 1.93 -23.25
N ASN A 36 -3.11 2.77 -22.33
CA ASN A 36 -2.23 3.50 -21.41
C ASN A 36 -1.32 2.56 -20.59
N GLY A 37 -1.84 1.41 -20.16
CA GLY A 37 -1.07 0.40 -19.42
C GLY A 37 0.19 -0.06 -20.16
N LEU A 38 0.09 -0.22 -21.48
CA LEU A 38 1.24 -0.53 -22.34
C LEU A 38 2.08 0.72 -22.62
N LYS A 39 1.43 1.81 -23.05
CA LYS A 39 2.09 3.06 -23.46
C LYS A 39 3.01 3.64 -22.39
N TRP A 40 2.54 3.66 -21.15
CA TRP A 40 3.22 4.28 -20.00
C TRP A 40 3.80 3.26 -19.01
N ASN A 41 3.71 1.97 -19.33
CA ASN A 41 4.13 0.87 -18.48
C ASN A 41 3.56 0.97 -17.05
N LEU A 42 2.26 1.27 -16.94
CA LEU A 42 1.60 1.56 -15.67
C LEU A 42 1.65 0.36 -14.73
N THR A 43 1.71 0.61 -13.42
CA THR A 43 1.63 -0.46 -12.43
C THR A 43 0.21 -0.96 -12.34
N ASN A 44 0.04 -2.27 -12.43
CA ASN A 44 -1.23 -2.94 -12.17
C ASN A 44 -1.06 -4.02 -11.12
N THR A 45 -2.18 -4.46 -10.56
CA THR A 45 -2.19 -5.57 -9.61
C THR A 45 -2.98 -6.74 -10.16
N GLY A 46 -2.40 -7.93 -10.02
CA GLY A 46 -3.06 -9.21 -10.26
C GLY A 46 -3.30 -9.97 -8.95
N LEU A 47 -4.16 -10.97 -9.04
CA LEU A 47 -4.45 -11.89 -7.94
C LEU A 47 -3.85 -13.26 -8.21
N ALA A 48 -3.22 -13.85 -7.21
CA ALA A 48 -2.80 -15.23 -7.21
C ALA A 48 -3.41 -15.98 -6.02
N VAL A 49 -3.57 -17.29 -6.17
CA VAL A 49 -4.02 -18.18 -5.10
C VAL A 49 -3.00 -19.30 -4.88
N THR A 50 -2.81 -19.69 -3.62
CA THR A 50 -1.88 -20.73 -3.21
C THR A 50 -2.37 -21.47 -1.97
N LYS A 51 -1.81 -22.66 -1.71
CA LYS A 51 -2.01 -23.44 -0.47
C LYS A 51 -0.76 -23.48 0.42
N ASP A 52 0.41 -23.20 -0.15
CA ASP A 52 1.71 -23.49 0.45
C ASP A 52 2.74 -22.35 0.32
N LEU A 53 2.38 -21.23 -0.34
CA LEU A 53 3.28 -20.11 -0.63
C LEU A 53 4.48 -20.48 -1.54
N ILE A 54 4.44 -21.65 -2.18
CA ILE A 54 5.45 -22.15 -3.12
C ILE A 54 4.84 -22.23 -4.52
N HIS A 55 3.65 -22.82 -4.63
CA HIS A 55 2.94 -23.01 -5.90
C HIS A 55 1.79 -22.02 -6.01
N PHE A 56 1.79 -21.21 -7.07
CA PHE A 56 0.82 -20.15 -7.28
C PHE A 56 0.03 -20.34 -8.57
N LYS A 57 -1.30 -20.21 -8.48
CA LYS A 57 -2.17 -20.05 -9.65
C LYS A 57 -2.53 -18.57 -9.79
N LYS A 58 -2.09 -17.94 -10.88
CA LYS A 58 -2.49 -16.57 -11.24
C LYS A 58 -3.94 -16.58 -11.74
N LEU A 59 -4.76 -15.69 -11.19
CA LEU A 59 -6.17 -15.54 -11.53
C LEU A 59 -6.45 -14.37 -12.48
N GLY A 60 -5.49 -13.45 -12.63
CA GLY A 60 -5.57 -12.34 -13.57
C GLY A 60 -5.53 -10.97 -12.88
N ARG A 61 -5.72 -9.92 -13.68
CA ARG A 61 -5.70 -8.51 -13.27
C ARG A 61 -6.94 -8.17 -12.43
N ILE A 62 -6.76 -7.36 -11.38
CA ILE A 62 -7.85 -6.87 -10.51
C ILE A 62 -7.94 -5.34 -10.42
N THR A 63 -7.01 -4.58 -11.03
CA THR A 63 -7.07 -3.11 -11.15
C THR A 63 -7.40 -2.69 -12.57
N ASP A 64 -7.86 -1.47 -12.83
CA ASP A 64 -8.00 -0.96 -14.20
C ASP A 64 -6.65 -0.99 -14.95
N TYR A 65 -6.66 -1.39 -16.22
CA TYR A 65 -5.43 -1.50 -17.02
C TYR A 65 -4.84 -0.13 -17.41
N ASN A 66 -5.68 0.90 -17.48
CA ASN A 66 -5.31 2.25 -17.92
C ASN A 66 -5.05 3.22 -16.77
N THR A 67 -4.94 2.72 -15.54
CA THR A 67 -4.67 3.51 -14.32
C THR A 67 -3.47 2.92 -13.58
N ASP A 68 -2.44 3.72 -13.28
CA ASP A 68 -1.32 3.30 -12.42
C ASP A 68 -1.84 3.15 -11.00
N ASN A 69 -2.07 1.90 -10.60
CA ASN A 69 -2.66 1.56 -9.32
C ASN A 69 -1.69 0.71 -8.51
N ARG A 70 -1.31 1.25 -7.37
CA ARG A 70 -0.28 0.71 -6.47
C ARG A 70 -0.89 0.41 -5.12
N ASP A 71 -0.11 -0.22 -4.26
CA ASP A 71 -0.46 -0.42 -2.85
C ASP A 71 -1.79 -1.17 -2.66
N VAL A 72 -2.04 -2.15 -3.55
CA VAL A 72 -3.27 -2.93 -3.57
C VAL A 72 -3.18 -4.09 -2.58
N ILE A 73 -3.92 -3.96 -1.48
CA ILE A 73 -3.77 -4.81 -0.29
C ILE A 73 -5.13 -5.37 0.10
N LEU A 74 -5.23 -6.70 0.27
CA LEU A 74 -6.45 -7.35 0.74
C LEU A 74 -6.55 -7.33 2.26
N PHE A 75 -7.78 -7.19 2.77
CA PHE A 75 -8.08 -7.53 4.16
C PHE A 75 -8.03 -9.05 4.35
N PRO A 76 -7.62 -9.55 5.53
CA PRO A 76 -7.30 -10.96 5.73
C PRO A 76 -8.52 -11.89 5.77
N ARG A 77 -9.73 -11.33 5.82
CA ARG A 77 -11.00 -12.07 5.73
C ARG A 77 -12.10 -11.22 5.12
N LYS A 78 -13.24 -11.87 4.84
CA LYS A 78 -14.48 -11.16 4.52
C LYS A 78 -14.97 -10.34 5.72
N ILE A 79 -15.56 -9.19 5.43
CA ILE A 79 -16.25 -8.32 6.39
C ILE A 79 -17.69 -8.19 5.89
N ASN A 80 -18.66 -8.61 6.70
CA ASN A 80 -20.09 -8.62 6.34
C ASN A 80 -20.37 -9.26 4.95
N GLY A 81 -19.76 -10.42 4.71
CA GLY A 81 -19.93 -11.21 3.49
C GLY A 81 -19.14 -10.74 2.27
N LYS A 82 -18.42 -9.61 2.34
CA LYS A 82 -17.68 -9.03 1.22
C LYS A 82 -16.18 -9.04 1.47
N TYR A 83 -15.40 -9.09 0.39
CA TYR A 83 -13.97 -8.83 0.43
C TYR A 83 -13.72 -7.32 0.39
N TYR A 84 -12.63 -6.88 1.01
CA TYR A 84 -12.19 -5.49 0.98
C TYR A 84 -10.73 -5.43 0.56
N ARG A 85 -10.37 -4.32 -0.11
CA ARG A 85 -8.99 -3.98 -0.41
C ARG A 85 -8.74 -2.51 -0.19
N LEU A 86 -7.51 -2.18 0.17
CA LEU A 86 -6.94 -0.85 -0.03
C LEU A 86 -6.32 -0.78 -1.42
N GLU A 87 -6.29 0.39 -2.01
CA GLU A 87 -5.63 0.66 -3.29
C GLU A 87 -5.24 2.14 -3.40
N ARG A 88 -4.31 2.43 -4.30
CA ARG A 88 -3.79 3.79 -4.51
C ARG A 88 -3.59 4.05 -6.01
N PRO A 89 -4.66 4.51 -6.69
CA PRO A 89 -4.56 5.05 -8.04
C PRO A 89 -3.78 6.37 -8.04
N MET A 90 -2.84 6.51 -8.96
CA MET A 90 -2.00 7.71 -9.07
C MET A 90 -2.75 8.86 -9.73
N GLU A 91 -3.71 8.55 -10.61
CA GLU A 91 -4.42 9.52 -11.44
C GLU A 91 -5.74 10.00 -10.82
N TRP A 92 -6.21 9.38 -9.74
CA TRP A 92 -7.43 9.79 -9.04
C TRP A 92 -7.16 10.99 -8.12
N VAL A 93 -6.84 12.13 -8.74
CA VAL A 93 -6.51 13.40 -8.08
C VAL A 93 -7.28 14.56 -8.70
N GLY A 94 -7.55 15.59 -7.90
CA GLY A 94 -8.33 16.76 -8.27
C GLY A 94 -9.74 16.76 -7.69
N LYS A 95 -10.49 17.81 -7.99
CA LYS A 95 -11.80 18.12 -7.39
C LYS A 95 -12.82 16.98 -7.54
N GLU A 96 -12.78 16.24 -8.64
CA GLU A 96 -13.72 15.13 -8.90
C GLU A 96 -13.48 13.92 -7.97
N TYR A 97 -12.23 13.73 -7.51
CA TYR A 97 -11.84 12.64 -6.63
C TYR A 97 -11.79 13.04 -5.15
N GLY A 98 -11.82 14.35 -4.85
CA GLY A 98 -11.80 14.87 -3.49
C GLY A 98 -10.43 14.82 -2.80
N CYS A 99 -9.34 14.68 -3.56
CA CYS A 99 -7.98 14.70 -3.03
C CYS A 99 -7.00 15.31 -4.04
N ASP A 100 -6.02 16.08 -3.58
CA ASP A 100 -5.10 16.81 -4.48
C ASP A 100 -3.87 15.98 -4.88
N VAL A 101 -3.62 14.88 -4.17
CA VAL A 101 -2.47 14.00 -4.40
C VAL A 101 -2.87 12.53 -4.29
N PRO A 102 -2.06 11.59 -4.82
CA PRO A 102 -2.38 10.17 -4.74
C PRO A 102 -2.58 9.73 -3.29
N SER A 103 -3.78 9.22 -3.02
CA SER A 103 -4.34 9.01 -1.68
C SER A 103 -4.89 7.58 -1.51
N ILE A 104 -5.21 7.16 -0.28
CA ILE A 104 -5.68 5.79 -0.03
C ILE A 104 -7.17 5.67 -0.36
N TRP A 105 -7.51 4.70 -1.19
CA TRP A 105 -8.86 4.29 -1.49
C TRP A 105 -9.17 2.91 -0.92
N ILE A 106 -10.44 2.67 -0.63
CA ILE A 106 -10.96 1.37 -0.19
C ILE A 106 -12.07 0.91 -1.13
N ASN A 107 -12.10 -0.38 -1.44
CA ASN A 107 -13.08 -0.95 -2.35
C ASN A 107 -13.58 -2.29 -1.81
N SER A 108 -14.80 -2.66 -2.19
CA SER A 108 -15.43 -3.92 -1.77
C SER A 108 -15.77 -4.79 -2.98
N SER A 109 -15.61 -6.10 -2.82
CA SER A 109 -15.87 -7.08 -3.87
C SER A 109 -16.69 -8.26 -3.36
N PRO A 110 -17.63 -8.79 -4.15
CA PRO A 110 -18.30 -10.05 -3.81
C PRO A 110 -17.43 -11.29 -4.07
N ASN A 111 -16.42 -11.20 -4.95
CA ASN A 111 -15.76 -12.37 -5.56
C ASN A 111 -14.23 -12.27 -5.72
N LEU A 112 -13.57 -11.23 -5.17
CA LEU A 112 -12.14 -10.90 -5.30
C LEU A 112 -11.67 -10.43 -6.68
N MET A 113 -12.48 -10.58 -7.72
CA MET A 113 -12.09 -10.25 -9.10
C MET A 113 -12.66 -8.90 -9.54
N GLU A 114 -13.86 -8.56 -9.08
CA GLU A 114 -14.59 -7.34 -9.48
C GLU A 114 -14.70 -6.36 -8.32
N TRP A 115 -14.32 -5.09 -8.55
CA TRP A 115 -14.18 -4.07 -7.51
C TRP A 115 -14.90 -2.76 -7.88
N PRO A 116 -16.24 -2.72 -7.87
CA PRO A 116 -17.01 -1.63 -8.49
C PRO A 116 -17.29 -0.43 -7.57
N LYS A 117 -16.90 -0.47 -6.29
CA LYS A 117 -17.30 0.54 -5.28
C LYS A 117 -16.09 1.17 -4.59
N PRO A 118 -15.18 1.85 -5.33
CA PRO A 118 -14.09 2.58 -4.71
C PRO A 118 -14.65 3.74 -3.89
N LYS A 119 -14.03 3.99 -2.74
CA LYS A 119 -14.29 5.14 -1.87
C LYS A 119 -12.96 5.72 -1.42
N LEU A 120 -12.84 7.05 -1.43
CA LEU A 120 -11.69 7.72 -0.82
C LEU A 120 -11.71 7.42 0.68
N LEU A 121 -10.62 6.85 1.19
CA LEU A 121 -10.49 6.47 2.60
C LEU A 121 -9.71 7.53 3.38
N ALA A 122 -8.52 7.88 2.90
CA ALA A 122 -7.62 8.78 3.60
C ALA A 122 -6.84 9.65 2.62
N THR A 123 -6.80 10.95 2.91
CA THR A 123 -5.93 11.95 2.26
C THR A 123 -4.86 12.43 3.24
N PRO A 124 -3.80 13.10 2.75
CA PRO A 124 -2.85 13.77 3.61
C PRO A 124 -3.53 14.82 4.49
N LEU A 125 -3.19 14.81 5.77
CA LEU A 125 -3.54 15.80 6.79
C LEU A 125 -2.28 16.55 7.25
N GLU A 126 -1.14 15.87 7.25
CA GLU A 126 0.11 16.37 7.81
C GLU A 126 1.21 16.55 6.75
N SER A 127 2.20 17.41 7.04
CA SER A 127 3.24 17.78 6.07
C SER A 127 4.07 16.59 5.56
N TRP A 128 4.27 15.58 6.40
CA TRP A 128 5.08 14.41 6.10
C TRP A 128 4.44 13.44 5.09
N GLU A 129 3.17 13.65 4.74
CA GLU A 129 2.39 12.81 3.82
C GLU A 129 1.88 13.58 2.59
N LYS A 130 2.29 14.85 2.40
CA LYS A 130 1.73 15.75 1.39
C LYS A 130 2.07 15.43 -0.07
N LYS A 131 3.12 14.67 -0.38
CA LYS A 131 3.46 14.33 -1.77
C LYS A 131 2.58 13.22 -2.32
N LYS A 132 2.30 12.21 -1.48
CA LYS A 132 1.42 11.06 -1.73
C LYS A 132 1.36 10.20 -0.47
N MET A 133 0.32 9.39 -0.36
CA MET A 133 0.21 8.36 0.68
C MET A 133 -0.35 7.05 0.10
N GLY A 134 -0.14 5.93 0.80
CA GLY A 134 -0.57 4.61 0.37
C GLY A 134 -0.68 3.63 1.54
N GLY A 135 -1.50 2.58 1.40
CA GLY A 135 -1.46 1.46 2.35
C GLY A 135 -0.10 0.76 2.26
N SER A 136 0.38 0.19 3.37
CA SER A 136 1.70 -0.45 3.41
C SER A 136 1.60 -1.97 3.53
N THR A 137 0.82 -2.44 4.51
CA THR A 137 0.71 -3.87 4.83
C THR A 137 -0.74 -4.31 4.95
N PRO A 138 -1.04 -5.62 4.84
CA PRO A 138 -2.35 -6.15 5.20
C PRO A 138 -2.80 -5.66 6.59
N PRO A 139 -4.04 -5.15 6.72
CA PRO A 139 -4.58 -4.78 8.02
C PRO A 139 -4.62 -5.97 8.97
N LEU A 140 -4.25 -5.75 10.23
CA LEU A 140 -4.30 -6.77 11.28
C LEU A 140 -5.56 -6.62 12.11
N GLU A 141 -6.25 -7.73 12.33
CA GLU A 141 -7.44 -7.76 13.17
C GLU A 141 -7.06 -7.61 14.64
N THR A 142 -7.72 -6.68 15.35
CA THR A 142 -7.60 -6.50 16.79
C THR A 142 -8.99 -6.31 17.41
N GLU A 143 -9.11 -6.43 18.72
CA GLU A 143 -10.37 -6.16 19.43
C GLU A 143 -10.85 -4.71 19.26
N ALA A 144 -9.94 -3.77 18.98
CA ALA A 144 -10.26 -2.37 18.78
C ALA A 144 -10.62 -2.01 17.33
N GLY A 145 -10.39 -2.90 16.37
CA GLY A 145 -10.56 -2.65 14.94
C GLY A 145 -9.41 -3.19 14.09
N TRP A 146 -9.37 -2.76 12.83
CA TRP A 146 -8.30 -3.09 11.88
C TRP A 146 -7.10 -2.16 12.06
N LEU A 147 -6.04 -2.68 12.66
CA LEU A 147 -4.76 -1.99 12.76
C LEU A 147 -4.09 -1.94 11.38
N THR A 148 -4.04 -0.76 10.79
CA THR A 148 -3.65 -0.54 9.39
C THR A 148 -2.40 0.34 9.34
N ILE A 149 -1.31 -0.21 8.83
CA ILE A 149 -0.06 0.54 8.61
C ILE A 149 -0.11 1.19 7.23
N TYR A 150 0.27 2.45 7.15
CA TYR A 150 0.31 3.20 5.91
C TYR A 150 1.60 4.01 5.80
N HIS A 151 1.98 4.40 4.59
CA HIS A 151 3.13 5.27 4.36
C HIS A 151 2.66 6.61 3.81
N GLY A 152 3.44 7.65 4.15
CA GLY A 152 3.34 8.99 3.60
C GLY A 152 4.68 9.40 3.03
N VAL A 153 4.64 10.20 1.97
CA VAL A 153 5.84 10.80 1.39
C VAL A 153 5.75 12.31 1.56
N SER A 154 6.80 12.87 2.12
CA SER A 154 6.91 14.30 2.33
C SER A 154 7.24 15.01 1.02
N GLU A 155 6.60 16.15 0.79
CA GLU A 155 6.87 16.99 -0.37
C GLU A 155 8.23 17.71 -0.23
N THR A 156 8.60 18.07 1.00
CA THR A 156 9.78 18.89 1.30
C THR A 156 11.10 18.15 1.13
N ASP A 157 11.19 16.93 1.67
CA ASP A 157 12.43 16.13 1.71
C ASP A 157 12.34 14.84 0.88
N GLY A 158 11.14 14.48 0.41
CA GLY A 158 10.91 13.24 -0.34
C GLY A 158 10.95 11.97 0.52
N CYS A 159 11.16 12.09 1.83
CA CYS A 159 11.32 10.92 2.69
C CYS A 159 10.01 10.13 2.82
N TYR A 160 10.13 8.81 2.80
CA TYR A 160 9.03 7.89 3.11
C TYR A 160 9.00 7.65 4.61
N ARG A 161 7.85 7.94 5.22
CA ARG A 161 7.58 7.76 6.65
C ARG A 161 6.33 6.92 6.85
N VAL A 162 6.17 6.36 8.05
CA VAL A 162 5.08 5.42 8.37
C VAL A 162 4.12 6.03 9.36
N GLY A 163 2.82 5.86 9.14
CA GLY A 163 1.78 6.15 10.11
C GLY A 163 0.89 4.93 10.38
N ILE A 164 -0.02 5.08 11.34
CA ILE A 164 -0.97 4.02 11.72
C ILE A 164 -2.39 4.57 11.71
N MET A 165 -3.32 3.80 11.15
CA MET A 165 -4.76 4.01 11.24
C MET A 165 -5.43 2.83 11.93
N LEU A 166 -6.50 3.10 12.67
CA LEU A 166 -7.42 2.08 13.17
C LEU A 166 -8.74 2.22 12.42
N LEU A 167 -9.15 1.19 11.69
CA LEU A 167 -10.42 1.17 10.96
C LEU A 167 -11.46 0.34 11.72
N ASP A 168 -12.75 0.66 11.54
CA ASP A 168 -13.83 -0.07 12.20
C ASP A 168 -13.90 -1.54 11.73
N LEU A 169 -14.07 -2.46 12.68
CA LEU A 169 -14.02 -3.91 12.43
C LEU A 169 -15.14 -4.40 11.49
N ASN A 170 -16.29 -3.75 11.54
CA ASN A 170 -17.50 -4.12 10.80
C ASN A 170 -17.70 -3.25 9.55
N ASP A 171 -17.15 -2.04 9.54
CA ASP A 171 -17.17 -1.12 8.40
C ASP A 171 -15.79 -0.49 8.18
N PRO A 172 -14.88 -1.14 7.45
CA PRO A 172 -13.50 -0.68 7.29
C PRO A 172 -13.40 0.63 6.48
N THR A 173 -14.53 1.19 6.00
CA THR A 173 -14.56 2.51 5.38
C THR A 173 -14.53 3.65 6.40
N LYS A 174 -14.63 3.34 7.69
CA LYS A 174 -14.59 4.31 8.79
C LYS A 174 -13.23 4.26 9.51
N ILE A 175 -12.55 5.40 9.55
CA ILE A 175 -11.34 5.60 10.35
C ILE A 175 -11.78 5.97 11.78
N LEU A 176 -11.39 5.15 12.76
CA LEU A 176 -11.66 5.37 14.19
C LEU A 176 -10.59 6.21 14.88
N ALA A 177 -9.35 6.11 14.42
CA ALA A 177 -8.20 6.86 14.87
C ALA A 177 -7.09 6.84 13.80
N ARG A 178 -6.23 7.85 13.79
CA ARG A 178 -5.07 7.95 12.92
C ARG A 178 -3.97 8.73 13.63
N THR A 179 -2.73 8.30 13.48
CA THR A 179 -1.58 9.03 14.04
C THR A 179 -1.42 10.37 13.35
N LYS A 180 -1.22 11.43 14.13
CA LYS A 180 -0.87 12.76 13.61
C LYS A 180 0.57 12.75 13.08
N ASP A 181 1.52 12.50 13.97
CA ASP A 181 2.92 12.35 13.58
C ASP A 181 3.19 10.94 13.02
N PHE A 182 4.28 10.79 12.27
CA PHE A 182 4.76 9.49 11.85
C PHE A 182 5.22 8.67 13.06
N VAL A 183 5.10 7.34 12.95
CA VAL A 183 5.59 6.39 13.96
C VAL A 183 6.95 5.80 13.60
N MET A 184 7.39 5.94 12.35
CA MET A 184 8.73 5.60 11.89
C MET A 184 9.16 6.59 10.81
N GLU A 185 10.43 6.99 10.85
CA GLU A 185 11.11 7.71 9.79
C GLU A 185 12.51 7.11 9.53
N PRO A 186 13.16 7.45 8.41
CA PRO A 186 14.54 7.02 8.16
C PRO A 186 15.50 7.72 9.14
N GLU A 187 16.13 6.94 10.02
CA GLU A 187 17.06 7.43 11.04
C GLU A 187 18.46 6.82 10.90
N PHE A 188 18.54 5.62 10.32
CA PHE A 188 19.79 4.86 10.23
C PHE A 188 20.38 4.88 8.80
N PRO A 189 21.71 4.69 8.63
CA PRO A 189 22.34 4.66 7.31
C PRO A 189 21.71 3.67 6.32
N TYR A 190 21.23 2.52 6.80
CA TYR A 190 20.54 1.53 5.96
C TYR A 190 19.11 1.94 5.54
N GLU A 191 18.61 3.08 6.01
CA GLU A 191 17.32 3.69 5.68
C GLU A 191 17.49 5.01 4.93
N THR A 192 18.56 5.75 5.24
CA THR A 192 18.87 7.05 4.64
C THR A 192 19.70 6.94 3.36
N GLU A 193 20.49 5.87 3.19
CA GLU A 193 21.43 5.69 2.08
C GLU A 193 21.22 4.38 1.30
N GLY A 194 20.85 4.49 0.02
CA GLY A 194 20.64 3.32 -0.82
C GLY A 194 20.29 3.67 -2.26
N TYR A 195 19.46 2.83 -2.89
CA TYR A 195 18.96 3.13 -4.24
C TYR A 195 17.85 4.18 -4.21
N TYR A 196 17.19 4.33 -3.07
CA TYR A 196 16.34 5.45 -2.72
C TYR A 196 16.79 5.99 -1.37
N ASN A 197 17.15 7.27 -1.30
CA ASN A 197 17.59 7.87 -0.04
C ASN A 197 16.40 8.32 0.80
N GLY A 198 16.42 8.05 2.10
CA GLY A 198 15.37 8.45 3.03
C GLY A 198 14.09 7.64 2.88
N CYS A 199 14.17 6.31 3.03
CA CYS A 199 13.00 5.45 2.91
C CYS A 199 12.94 4.35 3.96
N VAL A 200 11.82 4.33 4.69
CA VAL A 200 11.32 3.18 5.44
C VAL A 200 9.97 2.75 4.84
N PHE A 201 9.88 1.53 4.32
CA PHE A 201 8.71 1.07 3.55
C PHE A 201 8.21 -0.31 4.02
N PRO A 202 7.21 -0.37 4.92
CA PRO A 202 6.67 -1.63 5.41
C PRO A 202 5.93 -2.41 4.32
N THR A 203 6.16 -3.72 4.23
CA THR A 203 5.46 -4.61 3.28
C THR A 203 4.94 -5.91 3.90
N GLY A 204 5.28 -6.18 5.16
CA GLY A 204 4.78 -7.35 5.89
C GLY A 204 4.65 -7.06 7.38
N ASN A 205 3.64 -7.65 8.01
CA ASN A 205 3.43 -7.52 9.45
C ASN A 205 2.79 -8.78 10.04
N VAL A 206 2.98 -8.99 11.33
CA VAL A 206 2.30 -10.05 12.09
C VAL A 206 2.25 -9.67 13.57
N ILE A 207 1.19 -10.08 14.25
CA ILE A 207 1.09 -10.00 15.72
C ILE A 207 1.37 -11.38 16.30
N VAL A 208 2.28 -11.42 17.28
CA VAL A 208 2.56 -12.62 18.10
C VAL A 208 2.46 -12.21 19.56
N GLY A 209 1.43 -12.69 20.25
CA GLY A 209 1.09 -12.18 21.59
C GLY A 209 0.73 -10.69 21.53
N ASP A 210 1.38 -9.87 22.35
CA ASP A 210 1.24 -8.40 22.33
C ASP A 210 2.29 -7.72 21.42
N THR A 211 3.15 -8.47 20.72
CA THR A 211 4.19 -7.87 19.89
C THR A 211 3.77 -7.79 18.43
N LEU A 212 3.74 -6.58 17.89
CA LEU A 212 3.72 -6.34 16.45
C LEU A 212 5.14 -6.50 15.92
N TYR A 213 5.32 -7.35 14.91
CA TYR A 213 6.50 -7.39 14.06
C TYR A 213 6.18 -6.71 12.74
N LEU A 214 6.94 -5.68 12.39
CA LEU A 214 6.78 -4.91 11.17
C LEU A 214 8.03 -5.06 10.29
N TYR A 215 7.90 -5.79 9.19
CA TYR A 215 8.96 -6.01 8.22
C TYR A 215 8.93 -4.91 7.16
N TYR A 216 10.05 -4.21 6.99
CA TYR A 216 10.13 -3.03 6.15
C TYR A 216 11.41 -2.98 5.31
N GLY A 217 11.30 -2.38 4.13
CA GLY A 217 12.43 -2.04 3.29
C GLY A 217 13.14 -0.79 3.80
N GLY A 218 14.47 -0.80 3.84
CA GLY A 218 15.32 0.35 4.11
C GLY A 218 16.06 0.79 2.84
N ALA A 219 15.88 2.05 2.44
CA ALA A 219 16.57 2.68 1.32
C ALA A 219 16.55 1.92 -0.03
N ASP A 220 15.45 1.18 -0.29
CA ASP A 220 15.30 0.27 -1.44
C ASP A 220 16.41 -0.80 -1.56
N ARG A 221 17.11 -1.10 -0.46
CA ARG A 221 18.31 -1.95 -0.47
C ARG A 221 18.30 -3.05 0.59
N PHE A 222 17.70 -2.78 1.75
CA PHE A 222 17.73 -3.66 2.91
C PHE A 222 16.32 -4.08 3.32
N VAL A 223 16.22 -5.19 4.06
CA VAL A 223 14.99 -5.62 4.74
C VAL A 223 15.29 -5.70 6.22
N ASN A 224 14.46 -5.02 7.02
CA ASN A 224 14.61 -4.87 8.47
C ASN A 224 13.31 -5.28 9.18
N VAL A 225 13.37 -5.36 10.52
CA VAL A 225 12.21 -5.59 11.37
C VAL A 225 12.19 -4.60 12.52
N ALA A 226 11.05 -3.94 12.73
CA ALA A 226 10.76 -3.14 13.91
C ALA A 226 9.70 -3.86 14.77
N THR A 227 9.73 -3.64 16.08
CA THR A 227 8.78 -4.24 17.01
C THR A 227 8.17 -3.22 17.95
N ALA A 228 6.89 -3.40 18.28
CA ALA A 228 6.19 -2.57 19.26
C ALA A 228 5.08 -3.37 19.97
N SER A 229 4.68 -2.92 21.16
CA SER A 229 3.52 -3.46 21.86
C SER A 229 2.23 -3.02 21.16
N VAL A 230 1.33 -3.96 20.86
CA VAL A 230 0.02 -3.70 20.28
C VAL A 230 -0.82 -2.88 21.26
N ALA A 231 -0.82 -3.25 22.54
CA ALA A 231 -1.49 -2.49 23.58
C ALA A 231 -1.02 -1.03 23.63
N ALA A 232 0.30 -0.78 23.55
CA ALA A 232 0.85 0.56 23.53
C ALA A 232 0.44 1.36 22.27
N ILE A 233 0.43 0.72 21.09
CA ILE A 233 -0.03 1.34 19.85
C ILE A 233 -1.52 1.72 19.95
N LEU A 234 -2.36 0.81 20.44
CA LEU A 234 -3.79 1.06 20.58
C LEU A 234 -4.07 2.17 21.60
N GLU A 235 -3.35 2.23 22.70
CA GLU A 235 -3.44 3.33 23.67
C GLU A 235 -2.98 4.67 23.08
N HIS A 236 -1.89 4.68 22.29
CA HIS A 236 -1.44 5.88 21.58
C HIS A 236 -2.51 6.40 20.60
N LEU A 237 -3.15 5.51 19.84
CA LEU A 237 -4.23 5.86 18.91
C LEU A 237 -5.49 6.38 19.62
N LYS A 238 -5.83 5.87 20.81
CA LYS A 238 -6.97 6.37 21.60
C LYS A 238 -6.75 7.77 22.14
N LYS A 239 -5.53 8.09 22.57
CA LYS A 239 -5.17 9.38 23.19
C LYS A 239 -5.09 10.53 22.18
N ASN A 240 -4.75 10.21 20.93
CA ASN A 240 -4.53 11.19 19.86
C ASN A 240 -5.65 11.16 18.79
N LYS A 241 -6.89 10.94 19.22
CA LYS A 241 -8.08 11.01 18.35
C LYS A 241 -8.43 12.44 17.95
#